data_AF-A0A9Q0Y8C6-F1
#
_entry.id   AF-A0A9Q0Y8C6-F1
#
_cell.length_a   1.000
_cell.length_b   1.000
_cell.length_c   1.000
_cell.angle_alpha   90.00
_cell.angle_beta   90.00
_cell.angle_gamma   90.00
#
_symmetry.space_group_name_H-M   'P 1'
#
loop_
_entity.id
_entity.type
_entity.pdbx_description
1 polymer ?
#
loop_
_entity_poly.entity_id
_entity_poly.type
_entity_poly.pdbx_seq_one_letter_code
_entity_poly.pdbx_strand_id
1 'polypeptide(L)'
;MDPESYLCKRVIALELDKMPEETTWKYHQLRQYVPRGHVWVEGDNRENSMDSRSFGPIPLGLIRGRATFTVWPSSGIGYLSDR
;
A
#
# COMPACT_ATOMS: atom_id res chain seq x y z
N MET A 1 -8.72 14.99 -5.37
CA MET A 1 -7.83 14.49 -4.30
C MET A 1 -6.86 15.60 -3.98
N ASP A 2 -6.61 15.90 -2.71
CA ASP A 2 -5.65 16.93 -2.31
C ASP A 2 -4.23 16.34 -2.35
N PRO A 3 -3.32 16.85 -3.23
CA PRO A 3 -1.97 16.33 -3.35
C PRO A 3 -1.11 16.52 -2.10
N GLU A 4 -1.48 17.43 -1.19
CA GLU A 4 -0.76 17.68 0.05
C GLU A 4 -1.22 16.75 1.20
N SER A 5 -2.24 15.92 0.96
CA SER A 5 -2.75 15.00 1.97
C SER A 5 -1.82 13.81 2.18
N TYR A 6 -1.63 13.42 3.45
CA TYR A 6 -0.91 12.20 3.83
C TYR A 6 -1.90 11.05 4.00
N LEU A 7 -1.63 9.93 3.33
CA LEU A 7 -2.41 8.70 3.43
C LEU A 7 -1.61 7.61 4.14
N CYS A 8 -2.26 6.86 5.02
CA CYS A 8 -1.72 5.64 5.60
C CYS A 8 -2.32 4.42 4.87
N LYS A 9 -1.46 3.59 4.28
CA LYS A 9 -1.82 2.37 3.55
C LYS A 9 -0.84 1.26 3.91
N ARG A 10 -1.23 0.00 3.69
CA ARG A 10 -0.35 -1.17 3.88
C ARG A 10 0.46 -1.40 2.60
N VAL A 11 1.76 -1.65 2.75
CA VAL A 11 2.59 -2.16 1.65
C VAL A 11 2.30 -3.65 1.49
N ILE A 12 1.90 -4.07 0.30
CA ILE A 12 1.56 -5.47 -0.02
C ILE A 12 2.67 -6.14 -0.82
N ALA A 13 3.34 -5.40 -1.71
CA ALA A 13 4.40 -5.91 -2.56
C ALA A 13 5.45 -4.83 -2.84
N LEU A 14 6.71 -5.23 -2.88
CA LEU A 14 7.86 -4.37 -3.20
C LEU A 14 8.23 -4.50 -4.67
N GLU A 15 9.28 -3.78 -5.08
CA GLU A 15 9.80 -3.89 -6.44
C GLU A 15 10.09 -5.36 -6.82
N LEU A 16 9.76 -5.70 -8.06
CA LEU A 16 9.95 -7.04 -8.65
C LEU A 16 9.10 -8.17 -8.03
N ASP A 17 8.32 -7.91 -6.98
CA ASP A 17 7.32 -8.86 -6.50
C ASP A 17 6.17 -9.01 -7.50
N LYS A 18 5.54 -10.19 -7.52
CA LYS A 18 4.34 -10.43 -8.32
C LYS A 18 3.20 -9.56 -7.78
N MET A 19 2.54 -8.82 -8.67
CA MET A 19 1.37 -8.01 -8.30
C MET A 19 0.21 -8.93 -7.85
N PRO A 20 -0.61 -8.53 -6.87
CA PRO A 20 -1.81 -9.27 -6.45
C PRO A 20 -2.76 -9.55 -7.61
N GLU A 21 -3.41 -10.72 -7.68
CA GLU A 21 -4.22 -11.18 -8.83
C GLU A 21 -5.49 -10.36 -9.08
N GLU A 22 -6.07 -9.74 -8.07
CA GLU A 22 -7.38 -9.09 -8.15
C GLU A 22 -7.30 -7.58 -8.38
N THR A 23 -6.82 -7.14 -9.53
CA THR A 23 -6.67 -5.70 -9.80
C THR A 23 -7.26 -5.33 -11.15
N THR A 24 -8.09 -4.28 -11.18
CA THR A 24 -8.57 -3.64 -12.41
C THR A 24 -7.41 -3.05 -13.21
N TRP A 25 -6.33 -2.63 -12.53
CA TRP A 25 -5.09 -2.17 -13.14
C TRP A 25 -4.40 -3.19 -14.06
N LYS A 26 -4.41 -4.49 -13.69
CA LYS A 26 -3.80 -5.56 -14.50
C LYS A 26 -4.36 -5.65 -15.93
N TYR A 27 -5.59 -5.20 -16.15
CA TYR A 27 -6.21 -5.22 -17.47
C TYR A 27 -5.71 -4.09 -18.39
N HIS A 28 -5.12 -3.04 -17.82
CA HIS A 28 -4.60 -1.89 -18.57
C HIS A 28 -3.09 -1.97 -18.85
N GLN A 29 -2.33 -2.74 -18.07
CA GLN A 29 -0.90 -2.96 -18.31
C GLN A 29 -0.55 -4.44 -18.21
N LEU A 30 0.05 -5.01 -19.27
CA LEU A 30 0.55 -6.40 -19.37
C LEU A 30 1.65 -6.76 -18.33
N ARG A 31 1.80 -5.98 -17.25
CA ARG A 31 2.84 -6.14 -16.24
C ARG A 31 2.34 -7.04 -15.10
N GLN A 32 3.10 -8.11 -14.84
CA GLN A 32 2.82 -9.04 -13.76
C GLN A 32 3.55 -8.69 -12.45
N TYR A 33 4.55 -7.82 -12.51
CA TYR A 33 5.45 -7.50 -11.39
C TYR A 33 5.47 -6.00 -11.10
N VAL A 34 5.67 -5.65 -9.83
CA VAL A 34 5.87 -4.26 -9.41
C VAL A 34 7.14 -3.70 -10.07
N PRO A 35 7.08 -2.52 -10.71
CA PRO A 35 8.25 -1.92 -11.34
C PRO A 35 9.35 -1.60 -10.32
N ARG A 36 10.60 -1.54 -10.81
CA ARG A 36 11.74 -1.09 -10.02
C ARG A 36 11.48 0.29 -9.40
N GLY A 37 11.86 0.46 -8.14
CA GLY A 37 11.65 1.72 -7.39
C GLY A 37 10.20 2.05 -7.06
N HIS A 38 9.28 1.10 -7.21
CA HIS A 38 7.87 1.26 -6.88
C HIS A 38 7.42 0.26 -5.80
N VAL A 39 6.27 0.55 -5.20
CA VAL A 39 5.59 -0.33 -4.24
C VAL A 39 4.12 -0.46 -4.61
N TRP A 40 3.52 -1.59 -4.24
CA TRP A 40 2.08 -1.80 -4.27
C TRP A 40 1.50 -1.57 -2.87
N VAL A 41 0.53 -0.67 -2.77
CA VAL A 41 -0.12 -0.33 -1.49
C VAL A 41 -1.62 -0.56 -1.55
N GLU A 42 -2.19 -1.08 -0.47
CA GLU A 42 -3.64 -1.26 -0.33
C GLU A 42 -4.12 -0.77 1.04
N GLY A 43 -5.35 -0.27 1.07
CA GLY A 43 -6.03 0.00 2.34
C GLY A 43 -6.71 -1.25 2.88
N ASP A 44 -6.71 -1.39 4.20
CA ASP A 44 -7.34 -2.52 4.92
C ASP A 44 -8.88 -2.55 4.72
N ASN A 45 -9.52 -1.40 4.45
CA ASN A 45 -10.92 -1.35 4.03
C ASN A 45 -11.03 -1.33 2.51
N ARG A 46 -11.14 -2.52 1.91
CA ARG A 46 -11.07 -2.74 0.47
C ARG A 46 -12.09 -1.96 -0.35
N GLU A 47 -13.34 -1.94 0.08
CA GLU A 47 -14.45 -1.33 -0.68
C GLU A 47 -14.40 0.20 -0.69
N ASN A 48 -13.75 0.80 0.31
CA ASN A 48 -13.70 2.25 0.49
C ASN A 48 -12.28 2.82 0.35
N SER A 49 -11.36 2.07 -0.24
CA SER A 49 -9.97 2.49 -0.39
C SER A 49 -9.65 2.79 -1.85
N MET A 50 -9.29 4.05 -2.12
CA MET A 50 -8.54 4.41 -3.32
C MET A 50 -7.06 4.06 -3.09
N ASP A 51 -6.54 3.08 -3.82
CA ASP A 51 -5.18 2.55 -3.68
C ASP A 51 -4.65 1.92 -4.98
N SER A 52 -3.57 1.12 -4.89
CA SER A 52 -2.90 0.55 -6.07
C SER A 52 -3.80 -0.32 -6.93
N ARG A 53 -4.91 -0.86 -6.39
CA ARG A 53 -5.92 -1.56 -7.20
C ARG A 53 -6.55 -0.64 -8.24
N SER A 54 -6.68 0.66 -7.93
CA SER A 54 -7.28 1.69 -8.77
C SER A 54 -6.25 2.40 -9.65
N PHE A 55 -5.11 2.81 -9.09
CA PHE A 55 -4.12 3.67 -9.77
C PHE A 55 -2.77 2.98 -10.09
N GLY A 56 -2.59 1.72 -9.69
CA GLY A 56 -1.35 0.97 -9.88
C GLY A 56 -0.28 1.23 -8.80
N PRO A 57 0.94 0.72 -9.00
CA PRO A 57 2.04 0.90 -8.05
C PRO A 57 2.52 2.35 -8.01
N ILE A 58 3.03 2.79 -6.86
CA ILE A 58 3.51 4.18 -6.65
C ILE A 58 5.03 4.23 -6.43
N PRO A 59 5.70 5.35 -6.75
CA PRO A 59 7.12 5.50 -6.46
C PRO A 59 7.42 5.36 -4.96
N LEU A 60 8.46 4.59 -4.63
CA LEU A 60 8.90 4.39 -3.24
C LEU A 60 9.23 5.71 -2.53
N GLY A 61 9.72 6.71 -3.26
CA GLY A 61 10.06 8.04 -2.74
C GLY A 61 8.87 8.85 -2.20
N LEU A 62 7.63 8.42 -2.44
CA LEU A 62 6.45 9.04 -1.83
C LEU A 62 6.19 8.57 -0.40
N ILE A 63 6.83 7.50 0.06
CA ILE A 63 6.70 7.01 1.44
C ILE A 63 7.41 7.98 2.40
N ARG A 64 6.67 8.48 3.38
CA ARG A 64 7.17 9.42 4.40
C ARG A 64 7.57 8.75 5.71
N GLY A 65 7.00 7.59 6.03
CA GLY A 65 7.25 6.90 7.28
C GLY A 65 6.53 5.55 7.37
N ARG A 66 6.83 4.81 8.43
CA ARG A 66 6.24 3.50 8.74
C ARG A 66 5.57 3.56 10.11
N ALA A 67 4.32 3.08 10.19
CA ALA A 67 3.65 2.89 11.47
C ALA A 67 4.32 1.77 12.26
N THR A 68 4.67 2.01 13.52
CA THR A 68 5.48 1.09 14.35
C THR A 68 4.85 0.74 15.68
N PHE A 69 3.83 1.48 16.15
CA PHE A 69 3.17 1.26 17.42
C PHE A 69 1.66 1.47 17.34
N THR A 70 0.95 0.69 18.13
CA THR A 70 -0.46 0.92 18.48
C THR A 70 -0.50 1.58 19.84
N VAL A 71 -1.24 2.69 19.97
CA VAL A 71 -1.39 3.45 21.24
C VAL A 71 -2.78 3.29 21.87
N TRP A 72 -3.72 2.67 21.16
CA TRP A 72 -5.10 2.45 21.61
C TRP A 72 -5.69 1.20 20.97
N PRO A 73 -6.54 0.41 21.67
CA PRO A 73 -6.96 0.55 23.08
C PRO A 73 -5.80 0.35 24.06
N SER A 74 -5.94 0.83 25.31
CA SER A 74 -4.86 0.76 26.32
C SER A 74 -4.37 -0.67 26.59
N SER A 75 -5.25 -1.66 26.46
CA SER A 75 -4.92 -3.09 26.55
C SER A 75 -4.12 -3.64 25.37
N GLY A 76 -4.05 -2.90 24.26
CA GLY A 76 -3.36 -3.26 23.02
C GLY A 76 -2.17 -2.37 22.70
N ILE A 77 -1.66 -1.60 23.66
CA ILE A 77 -0.46 -0.77 23.46
C ILE A 77 0.74 -1.68 23.21
N GLY A 78 1.43 -1.46 22.11
CA GLY A 78 2.60 -2.27 21.75
C GLY A 78 3.12 -1.98 20.36
N TYR A 79 4.21 -2.65 20.00
CA TYR A 79 4.78 -2.58 18.66
C TYR A 79 3.84 -3.24 17.65
N LEU A 80 3.69 -2.61 16.49
CA LEU A 80 3.06 -3.25 15.35
C LEU A 80 4.00 -4.36 14.86
N SER A 81 3.57 -5.61 14.96
CA SER A 81 4.36 -6.75 14.50
C SER A 81 4.42 -6.79 12.98
N ASP A 82 5.59 -7.04 12.42
CA ASP A 82 5.78 -7.41 11.02
C ASP A 82 5.20 -8.83 10.83
N ARG A 83 3.89 -8.93 10.52
CA ARG A 83 3.24 -10.18 10.11
C ARG A 83 3.13 -10.24 8.60
#